data_AF-A0A0C1G8I4-F1
#
_entry.id   AF-A0A0C1G8I4-F1
#
_cell.length_a   1.000
_cell.length_b   1.000
_cell.length_c   1.000
_cell.angle_alpha   90.00
_cell.angle_beta   90.00
_cell.angle_gamma   90.00
#
_symmetry.space_group_name_H-M   'P 1'
#
loop_
_entity.id
_entity.type
_entity.pdbx_description
1 polymer ?
#
loop_
_entity_poly.entity_id
_entity_poly.type
_entity_poly.pdbx_seq_one_letter_code
_entity_poly.pdbx_strand_id
1 'polypeptide(L)'
;MSGISQKTYVLDTHRLRDPEQTLAIVKPFLRQMGITRIANLTGLDRVGLPTVMVTRPNSRSVAVSLGKGLSLSAAQASGVMEAIESWHAERVELPLRLSSHIDLAQDHVVDVARLPRVTGGRFDPHHAMLWVQGRDLGSDQPCWVPYEMVDTDYTTSPVGGQRAFPRTTNGLASGNDVTEASCHAICELVERDATTLWHHRAVTPRVDPHTVDDPRCQQAMDRFAAAGLDLGIWDTTSDVGIASFRCAVCETGGATGHIGIGDGCHPDRAIALLRALTEAAQTRLTYISGARDDLDPEEFSDTARNWRNGYIRALIDGSAITGDFTACPTHVTESFAEDLSLLETRLSAVGIDQVITVDLSRPEIDIAVVRAVIPGLEAPHDDPDFIAGPRAQAVSS
;
A
#
# COMPACT_ATOMS: atom_id res chain seq x y z
N MET A 1 -0.26 29.58 -4.32
CA MET A 1 -1.05 29.94 -3.12
C MET A 1 -1.31 28.65 -2.38
N SER A 2 -0.48 28.34 -1.39
CA SER A 2 -0.63 27.16 -0.53
C SER A 2 -1.85 27.37 0.36
N GLY A 3 -3.02 27.00 -0.16
CA GLY A 3 -4.18 26.78 0.70
C GLY A 3 -3.78 25.74 1.75
N ILE A 4 -4.15 25.98 3.00
CA ILE A 4 -3.84 25.06 4.10
C ILE A 4 -4.44 23.71 3.72
N SER A 5 -3.60 22.67 3.56
CA SER A 5 -3.99 21.30 3.20
C SER A 5 -4.67 20.61 4.40
N GLN A 6 -5.76 21.22 4.89
CA GLN A 6 -6.51 20.77 6.07
C GLN A 6 -7.37 19.55 5.73
N LYS A 7 -7.31 18.56 6.62
CA LYS A 7 -8.13 17.36 6.53
C LYS A 7 -9.59 17.71 6.79
N THR A 8 -10.49 17.42 5.86
CA THR A 8 -11.93 17.68 6.01
C THR A 8 -12.74 16.40 6.21
N TYR A 9 -12.18 15.25 5.83
CA TYR A 9 -12.78 13.94 6.01
C TYR A 9 -11.83 13.07 6.83
N VAL A 10 -12.27 12.62 8.01
CA VAL A 10 -11.46 11.87 8.99
C VAL A 10 -12.20 10.64 9.56
N LEU A 11 -13.18 10.11 8.81
CA LEU A 11 -14.08 9.07 9.30
C LEU A 11 -13.48 7.66 9.22
N ASP A 12 -13.08 7.18 8.05
CA ASP A 12 -12.45 5.87 7.89
C ASP A 12 -11.04 5.96 7.29
N THR A 13 -10.69 7.15 6.83
CA THR A 13 -9.36 7.58 6.42
C THR A 13 -9.30 9.11 6.54
N HIS A 14 -8.10 9.70 6.42
CA HIS A 14 -7.92 11.14 6.36
C HIS A 14 -7.83 11.59 4.90
N ARG A 15 -8.62 12.59 4.50
CA ARG A 15 -8.65 13.18 3.14
C ARG A 15 -8.97 14.68 3.20
N LEU A 16 -8.56 15.41 2.17
CA LEU A 16 -8.89 16.84 1.97
C LEU A 16 -10.34 17.07 1.53
N ARG A 17 -11.02 16.02 1.05
CA ARG A 17 -12.36 16.10 0.51
C ARG A 17 -13.15 14.86 0.90
N ASP A 18 -14.47 15.00 0.94
CA ASP A 18 -15.36 13.85 1.12
C ASP A 18 -15.25 12.90 -0.10
N PRO A 19 -15.32 11.57 0.08
CA PRO A 19 -15.27 10.60 -1.02
C PRO A 19 -16.24 10.89 -2.17
N GLU A 20 -17.44 11.40 -1.90
CA GLU A 20 -18.40 11.76 -2.95
C GLU A 20 -17.93 12.94 -3.81
N GLN A 21 -17.22 13.89 -3.21
CA GLN A 21 -16.63 15.02 -3.93
C GLN A 21 -15.48 14.55 -4.82
N THR A 22 -14.58 13.71 -4.29
CA THR A 22 -13.51 13.10 -5.08
C THR A 22 -14.08 12.31 -6.27
N LEU A 23 -15.11 11.49 -6.04
CA LEU A 23 -15.80 10.75 -7.10
C LEU A 23 -16.42 11.69 -8.15
N ALA A 24 -17.03 12.80 -7.75
CA ALA A 24 -17.61 13.77 -8.67
C ALA A 24 -16.55 14.42 -9.57
N ILE A 25 -15.36 14.70 -9.04
CA ILE A 25 -14.22 15.28 -9.77
C ILE A 25 -13.72 14.33 -10.85
N VAL A 26 -13.53 13.05 -10.52
CA VAL A 26 -12.94 12.06 -11.45
C VAL A 26 -13.96 11.46 -12.42
N LYS A 27 -15.26 11.54 -12.10
CA LYS A 27 -16.35 10.96 -12.90
C LYS A 27 -16.29 11.29 -14.40
N PRO A 28 -16.00 12.53 -14.85
CA PRO A 28 -15.89 12.85 -16.27
C PRO A 28 -14.77 12.10 -17.00
N PHE A 29 -13.73 11.65 -16.29
CA PHE A 29 -12.52 11.05 -16.85
C PHE A 29 -12.53 9.51 -16.85
N LEU A 30 -13.42 8.86 -16.09
CA LEU A 30 -13.46 7.40 -15.92
C LEU A 30 -13.44 6.64 -17.27
N ARG A 31 -14.24 7.10 -18.25
CA ARG A 31 -14.30 6.47 -19.57
C ARG A 31 -12.99 6.61 -20.34
N GLN A 32 -12.34 7.77 -20.28
CA GLN A 32 -11.04 8.00 -20.90
C GLN A 32 -9.95 7.14 -20.26
N MET A 33 -10.07 6.89 -18.96
CA MET A 33 -9.18 5.99 -18.21
C MET A 33 -9.48 4.51 -18.43
N GLY A 34 -10.50 4.19 -19.23
CA GLY A 34 -10.88 2.82 -19.55
C GLY A 34 -11.64 2.10 -18.44
N ILE A 35 -12.13 2.83 -17.42
CA ILE A 35 -12.97 2.26 -16.37
C ILE A 35 -14.35 1.97 -16.97
N THR A 36 -14.71 0.70 -17.06
CA THR A 36 -15.98 0.25 -17.68
C THR A 36 -17.03 -0.16 -16.65
N ARG A 37 -16.61 -0.50 -15.42
CA ARG A 37 -17.49 -0.98 -14.37
C ARG A 37 -16.95 -0.62 -12.99
N ILE A 38 -17.85 -0.19 -12.12
CA ILE A 38 -17.66 -0.09 -10.66
C ILE A 38 -18.75 -0.98 -10.06
N ALA A 39 -18.40 -2.10 -9.45
CA ALA A 39 -19.37 -3.07 -8.94
C ALA A 39 -19.22 -3.25 -7.43
N ASN A 40 -20.35 -3.21 -6.72
CA ASN A 40 -20.39 -3.49 -5.29
C ASN A 40 -20.29 -5.01 -5.05
N LEU A 41 -19.23 -5.44 -4.37
CA LEU A 41 -18.98 -6.84 -4.02
C LEU A 41 -19.45 -7.21 -2.61
N THR A 42 -19.82 -6.22 -1.80
CA THR A 42 -20.12 -6.37 -0.36
C THR A 42 -21.03 -7.56 -0.05
N GLY A 43 -22.06 -7.78 -0.87
CA GLY A 43 -23.04 -8.85 -0.67
C GLY A 43 -22.58 -10.27 -1.04
N LEU A 44 -21.35 -10.43 -1.56
CA LEU A 44 -20.78 -11.75 -1.85
C LEU A 44 -20.17 -12.41 -0.60
N ASP A 45 -19.89 -11.64 0.46
CA ASP A 45 -19.41 -12.15 1.73
C ASP A 45 -20.36 -11.73 2.86
N ARG A 46 -20.39 -12.53 3.93
CA ARG A 46 -21.27 -12.32 5.10
C ARG A 46 -20.73 -11.30 6.11
N VAL A 47 -19.49 -10.84 5.94
CA VAL A 47 -18.88 -9.78 6.77
C VAL A 47 -19.60 -8.43 6.54
N GLY A 48 -20.02 -8.16 5.32
CA GLY A 48 -20.80 -6.96 4.98
C GLY A 48 -20.05 -5.63 5.07
N LEU A 49 -18.71 -5.63 5.22
CA LEU A 49 -17.90 -4.42 5.11
C LEU A 49 -17.85 -3.94 3.64
N PRO A 50 -18.12 -2.65 3.34
CA PRO A 50 -18.18 -2.15 1.97
C PRO A 50 -16.91 -2.44 1.17
N THR A 51 -17.09 -3.14 0.05
CA THR A 51 -16.03 -3.45 -0.91
C THR A 51 -16.57 -3.34 -2.32
N VAL A 52 -15.77 -2.78 -3.22
CA VAL A 52 -16.09 -2.68 -4.64
C VAL A 52 -14.96 -3.23 -5.50
N MET A 53 -15.27 -3.57 -6.75
CA MET A 53 -14.28 -3.74 -7.81
C MET A 53 -14.44 -2.65 -8.87
N VAL A 54 -13.32 -2.21 -9.44
CA VAL A 54 -13.25 -1.24 -10.53
C VAL A 54 -12.48 -1.86 -11.69
N THR A 55 -13.13 -2.00 -12.83
CA THR A 55 -12.58 -2.77 -13.97
C THR A 55 -12.09 -1.85 -15.08
N ARG A 56 -10.83 -2.04 -15.47
CA ARG A 56 -10.16 -1.47 -16.65
C ARG A 56 -9.67 -2.61 -17.56
N PRO A 57 -10.50 -3.14 -18.49
CA PRO A 57 -10.20 -4.37 -19.24
C PRO A 57 -8.91 -4.35 -20.07
N ASN A 58 -8.45 -3.17 -20.49
CA ASN A 58 -7.21 -2.98 -21.26
C ASN A 58 -6.15 -2.25 -20.42
N SER A 59 -6.13 -2.47 -19.09
CA SER A 59 -5.01 -2.02 -18.26
C SER A 59 -3.71 -2.65 -18.77
N ARG A 60 -2.62 -1.91 -18.67
CA ARG A 60 -1.26 -2.43 -18.92
C ARG A 60 -0.65 -3.10 -17.67
N SER A 61 -1.40 -3.13 -16.57
CA SER A 61 -1.09 -3.79 -15.31
C SER A 61 -2.19 -4.81 -14.99
N VAL A 62 -2.79 -4.78 -13.79
CA VAL A 62 -3.94 -5.61 -13.39
C VAL A 62 -5.24 -4.96 -13.87
N ALA A 63 -6.16 -5.73 -14.45
CA ALA A 63 -7.41 -5.20 -15.01
C ALA A 63 -8.45 -4.81 -13.95
N VAL A 64 -8.30 -5.27 -12.71
CA VAL A 64 -9.24 -5.04 -11.61
C VAL A 64 -8.54 -4.42 -10.40
N SER A 65 -8.96 -3.20 -10.06
CA SER A 65 -8.64 -2.54 -8.79
C SER A 65 -9.75 -2.79 -7.77
N LEU A 66 -9.41 -2.79 -6.49
CA LEU A 66 -10.37 -3.06 -5.42
C LEU A 66 -10.49 -1.87 -4.49
N GLY A 67 -11.71 -1.55 -4.11
CA GLY A 67 -11.99 -0.46 -3.20
C GLY A 67 -12.55 -0.94 -1.88
N LYS A 68 -12.17 -0.29 -0.78
CA LYS A 68 -12.62 -0.62 0.59
C LYS A 68 -12.92 0.65 1.39
N GLY A 69 -13.82 0.54 2.37
CA GLY A 69 -14.18 1.65 3.26
C GLY A 69 -15.34 1.29 4.19
N LEU A 70 -15.75 2.22 5.05
CA LEU A 70 -16.90 2.08 5.94
C LEU A 70 -18.23 2.47 5.30
N SER A 71 -18.19 3.20 4.19
CA SER A 71 -19.34 3.50 3.35
C SER A 71 -19.12 2.99 1.93
N LEU A 72 -20.21 2.89 1.16
CA LEU A 72 -20.11 2.54 -0.26
C LEU A 72 -19.37 3.63 -1.06
N SER A 73 -19.56 4.92 -0.73
CA SER A 73 -18.86 6.02 -1.40
C SER A 73 -17.35 6.01 -1.10
N ALA A 74 -16.96 5.70 0.14
CA ALA A 74 -15.55 5.54 0.51
C ALA A 74 -14.91 4.36 -0.24
N ALA A 75 -15.58 3.20 -0.27
CA ALA A 75 -15.11 2.05 -1.04
C ALA A 75 -15.02 2.37 -2.55
N GLN A 76 -16.02 3.05 -3.12
CA GLN A 76 -15.97 3.51 -4.51
C GLN A 76 -14.81 4.46 -4.78
N ALA A 77 -14.60 5.46 -3.93
CA ALA A 77 -13.48 6.39 -4.08
C ALA A 77 -12.15 5.64 -4.01
N SER A 78 -11.96 4.77 -3.01
CA SER A 78 -10.76 3.92 -2.89
C SER A 78 -10.47 3.13 -4.17
N GLY A 79 -11.44 2.37 -4.69
CA GLY A 79 -11.21 1.53 -5.87
C GLY A 79 -11.06 2.32 -7.17
N VAL A 80 -11.74 3.46 -7.30
CA VAL A 80 -11.60 4.34 -8.47
C VAL A 80 -10.24 5.02 -8.46
N MET A 81 -9.80 5.52 -7.31
CA MET A 81 -8.52 6.20 -7.15
C MET A 81 -7.34 5.22 -7.37
N GLU A 82 -7.43 3.98 -6.89
CA GLU A 82 -6.47 2.91 -7.22
C GLU A 82 -6.42 2.60 -8.74
N ALA A 83 -7.57 2.54 -9.41
CA ALA A 83 -7.60 2.33 -10.87
C ALA A 83 -6.97 3.50 -11.65
N ILE A 84 -7.10 4.72 -11.12
CA ILE A 84 -6.54 5.95 -11.66
C ILE A 84 -5.02 6.00 -11.45
N GLU A 85 -4.53 5.60 -10.28
CA GLU A 85 -3.10 5.47 -9.98
C GLU A 85 -2.40 4.65 -11.04
N SER A 86 -2.87 3.42 -11.26
CA SER A 86 -2.32 2.55 -12.30
C SER A 86 -2.43 3.17 -13.69
N TRP A 87 -3.54 3.84 -14.03
CA TRP A 87 -3.67 4.46 -15.36
C TRP A 87 -2.57 5.49 -15.65
N HIS A 88 -2.21 6.29 -14.63
CA HIS A 88 -1.14 7.30 -14.72
C HIS A 88 0.24 6.64 -14.79
N ALA A 89 0.52 5.66 -13.94
CA ALA A 89 1.82 4.96 -13.91
C ALA A 89 2.06 4.06 -15.13
N GLU A 90 1.00 3.61 -15.81
CA GLU A 90 1.08 2.93 -17.11
C GLU A 90 1.41 3.90 -18.27
N ARG A 91 1.31 5.22 -18.05
CA ARG A 91 1.37 6.29 -19.07
C ARG A 91 2.20 7.47 -18.58
N VAL A 92 3.40 7.20 -18.10
CA VAL A 92 4.33 8.25 -17.67
C VAL A 92 4.71 9.12 -18.89
N GLU A 93 4.45 10.43 -18.80
CA GLU A 93 4.80 11.43 -19.83
C GLU A 93 5.95 12.34 -19.42
N LEU A 94 6.56 12.07 -18.27
CA LEU A 94 7.71 12.81 -17.79
C LEU A 94 8.92 12.61 -18.73
N PRO A 95 9.77 13.64 -18.90
CA PRO A 95 11.02 13.50 -19.63
C PRO A 95 11.89 12.40 -19.03
N LEU A 96 12.36 11.49 -19.89
CA LEU A 96 13.28 10.43 -19.51
C LEU A 96 14.69 10.75 -20.00
N ARG A 97 15.69 10.40 -19.19
CA ARG A 97 17.10 10.51 -19.54
C ARG A 97 17.71 9.12 -19.66
N LEU A 98 18.23 8.79 -20.83
CA LEU A 98 19.05 7.58 -21.02
C LEU A 98 20.49 7.88 -20.57
N SER A 99 20.94 7.29 -19.48
CA SER A 99 22.29 7.51 -18.94
C SER A 99 22.74 6.32 -18.08
N SER A 100 24.06 6.14 -17.93
CA SER A 100 24.59 5.26 -16.87
C SER A 100 24.60 5.99 -15.52
N HIS A 101 24.64 5.24 -14.42
CA HIS A 101 24.74 5.83 -13.07
C HIS A 101 26.05 6.60 -12.89
N ILE A 102 27.16 6.09 -13.45
CA ILE A 102 28.45 6.79 -13.34
C ILE A 102 28.46 8.14 -14.08
N ASP A 103 27.70 8.26 -15.17
CA ASP A 103 27.56 9.53 -15.91
C ASP A 103 26.67 10.55 -15.19
N LEU A 104 25.88 10.10 -14.19
CA LEU A 104 25.07 10.95 -13.32
C LEU A 104 25.81 11.37 -12.04
N ALA A 105 27.11 11.09 -11.91
CA ALA A 105 27.88 11.33 -10.67
C ALA A 105 27.94 12.79 -10.18
N GLN A 106 27.56 13.77 -11.02
CA GLN A 106 27.47 15.19 -10.64
C GLN A 106 26.02 15.65 -10.38
N ASP A 107 25.03 14.80 -10.69
CA ASP A 107 23.61 15.06 -10.45
C ASP A 107 23.22 14.54 -9.04
N HIS A 108 22.08 15.00 -8.52
CA HIS A 108 21.46 14.38 -7.34
C HIS A 108 20.70 13.13 -7.78
N VAL A 109 21.07 11.98 -7.24
CA VAL A 109 20.55 10.65 -7.60
C VAL A 109 20.14 9.91 -6.34
N VAL A 110 19.08 9.10 -6.43
CA VAL A 110 18.69 8.20 -5.33
C VAL A 110 19.83 7.25 -4.99
N ASP A 111 20.00 6.90 -3.71
CA ASP A 111 20.97 5.90 -3.29
C ASP A 111 20.58 4.51 -3.81
N VAL A 112 21.08 4.19 -5.00
CA VAL A 112 20.83 2.93 -5.71
C VAL A 112 21.30 1.71 -4.94
N ALA A 113 22.28 1.85 -4.05
CA ALA A 113 22.80 0.73 -3.26
C ALA A 113 21.84 0.31 -2.14
N ARG A 114 21.00 1.26 -1.70
CA ARG A 114 19.97 1.08 -0.66
C ARG A 114 18.58 0.79 -1.22
N LEU A 115 18.38 0.83 -2.55
CA LEU A 115 17.12 0.38 -3.15
C LEU A 115 16.92 -1.13 -2.94
N PRO A 116 15.66 -1.61 -2.85
CA PRO A 116 15.38 -3.03 -2.74
C PRO A 116 15.94 -3.80 -3.94
N ARG A 117 16.39 -5.02 -3.70
CA ARG A 117 16.95 -5.90 -4.73
C ARG A 117 15.97 -7.00 -5.07
N VAL A 118 16.00 -7.44 -6.32
CA VAL A 118 15.26 -8.60 -6.82
C VAL A 118 16.21 -9.71 -7.25
N THR A 119 15.72 -10.95 -7.27
CA THR A 119 16.46 -12.14 -7.75
C THR A 119 16.89 -12.05 -9.23
N GLY A 120 16.28 -11.15 -10.01
CA GLY A 120 16.52 -10.96 -11.43
C GLY A 120 17.86 -10.32 -11.79
N GLY A 121 17.83 -9.06 -12.23
CA GLY A 121 19.00 -8.34 -12.72
C GLY A 121 19.92 -7.86 -11.60
N ARG A 122 21.22 -7.79 -11.88
CA ARG A 122 22.17 -7.07 -11.02
C ARG A 122 22.37 -5.68 -11.59
N PHE A 123 22.28 -4.67 -10.72
CA PHE A 123 22.59 -3.31 -11.11
C PHE A 123 24.06 -3.16 -11.54
N ASP A 124 24.28 -2.70 -12.77
CA ASP A 124 25.59 -2.30 -13.30
C ASP A 124 25.62 -0.76 -13.45
N PRO A 125 26.50 -0.06 -12.71
CA PRO A 125 26.57 1.40 -12.76
C PRO A 125 27.09 1.95 -14.10
N HIS A 126 27.69 1.12 -14.95
CA HIS A 126 28.17 1.49 -16.29
C HIS A 126 27.14 1.26 -17.39
N HIS A 127 26.11 0.46 -17.12
CA HIS A 127 25.07 0.19 -18.09
C HIS A 127 24.08 1.36 -18.16
N ALA A 128 23.81 1.85 -19.37
CA ALA A 128 22.86 2.93 -19.57
C ALA A 128 21.44 2.44 -19.33
N MET A 129 20.65 3.20 -18.57
CA MET A 129 19.24 2.93 -18.33
C MET A 129 18.42 4.22 -18.36
N LEU A 130 17.09 4.09 -18.39
CA LEU A 130 16.19 5.23 -18.29
C LEU A 130 16.07 5.71 -16.84
N TRP A 131 16.20 7.01 -16.68
CA TRP A 131 16.01 7.74 -15.43
C TRP A 131 14.88 8.74 -15.60
N VAL A 132 14.12 8.96 -14.54
CA VAL A 132 13.09 10.00 -14.46
C VAL A 132 13.38 10.87 -13.24
N GLN A 133 13.04 12.15 -13.35
CA GLN A 133 13.29 13.11 -12.29
C GLN A 133 12.10 13.15 -11.34
N GLY A 134 12.36 12.91 -10.06
CA GLY A 134 11.47 13.21 -8.95
C GLY A 134 11.97 14.40 -8.13
N ARG A 135 11.38 14.58 -6.96
CA ARG A 135 11.81 15.53 -5.94
C ARG A 135 12.13 14.77 -4.66
N ASP A 136 13.34 14.94 -4.16
CA ASP A 136 13.73 14.45 -2.84
C ASP A 136 13.20 15.44 -1.79
N LEU A 137 12.25 15.00 -0.97
CA LEU A 137 11.52 15.86 -0.05
C LEU A 137 12.42 16.43 1.05
N GLY A 138 13.37 15.64 1.56
CA GLY A 138 14.26 16.06 2.65
C GLY A 138 15.23 17.17 2.24
N SER A 139 15.69 17.17 0.98
CA SER A 139 16.61 18.19 0.44
C SER A 139 15.91 19.28 -0.42
N ASP A 140 14.63 19.08 -0.72
CA ASP A 140 13.85 19.84 -1.71
C ASP A 140 14.55 19.98 -3.08
N GLN A 141 15.37 19.01 -3.46
CA GLN A 141 16.11 19.01 -4.72
C GLN A 141 15.51 18.03 -5.74
N PRO A 142 15.59 18.35 -7.05
CA PRO A 142 15.31 17.37 -8.08
C PRO A 142 16.27 16.16 -7.95
N CYS A 143 15.73 14.95 -8.02
CA CYS A 143 16.49 13.71 -7.81
C CYS A 143 16.20 12.71 -8.92
N TRP A 144 17.23 12.14 -9.54
CA TRP A 144 17.05 11.08 -10.54
C TRP A 144 16.77 9.73 -9.88
N VAL A 145 15.72 9.07 -10.35
CA VAL A 145 15.37 7.69 -9.95
C VAL A 145 15.33 6.78 -11.17
N PRO A 146 15.66 5.48 -11.01
CA PRO A 146 15.48 4.49 -12.06
C PRO A 146 14.03 4.47 -12.55
N TYR A 147 13.81 4.63 -13.85
CA TYR A 147 12.45 4.66 -14.42
C TYR A 147 11.68 3.36 -14.16
N GLU A 148 12.37 2.23 -14.11
CA GLU A 148 11.77 0.93 -13.81
C GLU A 148 11.13 0.85 -12.41
N MET A 149 11.50 1.73 -11.47
CA MET A 149 10.83 1.82 -10.16
C MET A 149 9.57 2.68 -10.17
N VAL A 150 9.27 3.34 -11.29
CA VAL A 150 8.17 4.32 -11.39
C VAL A 150 7.04 3.78 -12.24
N ASP A 151 7.35 3.20 -13.38
CA ASP A 151 6.36 2.77 -14.35
C ASP A 151 5.65 1.46 -13.95
N THR A 152 4.41 1.29 -14.39
CA THR A 152 3.62 0.05 -14.20
C THR A 152 3.12 -0.54 -15.52
N ASP A 153 3.79 -0.23 -16.63
CA ASP A 153 3.49 -0.87 -17.91
C ASP A 153 4.12 -2.27 -17.95
N TYR A 154 3.32 -3.29 -17.63
CA TYR A 154 3.75 -4.69 -17.62
C TYR A 154 3.51 -5.41 -18.94
N THR A 155 3.08 -4.70 -19.99
CA THR A 155 2.88 -5.30 -21.33
C THR A 155 4.19 -5.61 -22.04
N THR A 156 5.30 -5.00 -21.58
CA THR A 156 6.63 -5.21 -22.15
C THR A 156 7.68 -5.39 -21.06
N SER A 157 8.83 -5.90 -21.47
CA SER A 157 10.04 -5.86 -20.65
C SER A 157 10.39 -4.40 -20.33
N PRO A 158 11.02 -4.11 -19.17
CA PRO A 158 11.34 -2.72 -18.81
C PRO A 158 12.12 -2.04 -19.93
N VAL A 159 11.50 -1.04 -20.54
CA VAL A 159 12.07 -0.32 -21.68
C VAL A 159 13.29 0.45 -21.19
N GLY A 160 14.48 0.06 -21.67
CA GLY A 160 15.73 0.67 -21.23
C GLY A 160 16.02 0.51 -19.73
N GLY A 161 15.45 -0.52 -19.08
CA GLY A 161 15.77 -0.89 -17.70
C GLY A 161 16.76 -2.06 -17.61
N GLN A 162 17.28 -2.29 -16.41
CA GLN A 162 18.23 -3.37 -16.11
C GLN A 162 17.55 -4.57 -15.40
N ARG A 163 16.27 -4.42 -15.00
CA ARG A 163 15.57 -5.39 -14.13
C ARG A 163 16.29 -5.56 -12.79
N ALA A 164 16.98 -4.51 -12.36
CA ALA A 164 17.80 -4.54 -11.15
C ALA A 164 16.99 -4.21 -9.90
N PHE A 165 15.86 -3.51 -10.09
CA PHE A 165 14.97 -3.09 -9.03
C PHE A 165 13.55 -3.66 -9.22
N PRO A 166 12.77 -3.81 -8.13
CA PRO A 166 11.38 -4.28 -8.23
C PRO A 166 10.53 -3.37 -9.11
N ARG A 167 9.70 -4.00 -9.97
CA ARG A 167 8.70 -3.33 -10.79
C ARG A 167 7.31 -3.60 -10.25
N THR A 168 6.97 -3.00 -9.11
CA THR A 168 5.69 -3.21 -8.43
C THR A 168 4.88 -1.91 -8.38
N THR A 169 3.67 -1.96 -7.83
CA THR A 169 2.85 -0.77 -7.55
C THR A 169 3.21 -0.11 -6.21
N ASN A 170 4.19 -0.62 -5.47
CA ASN A 170 4.55 -0.09 -4.17
C ASN A 170 4.88 1.41 -4.20
N GLY A 171 4.31 2.15 -3.25
CA GLY A 171 4.50 3.58 -3.14
C GLY A 171 3.85 4.37 -4.27
N LEU A 172 3.00 3.76 -5.09
CA LEU A 172 2.12 4.48 -5.99
C LEU A 172 0.85 4.85 -5.21
N ALA A 173 0.54 6.14 -5.13
CA ALA A 173 -0.69 6.58 -4.49
C ALA A 173 -1.25 7.82 -5.17
N SER A 174 -2.56 7.98 -5.06
CA SER A 174 -3.28 9.17 -5.47
C SER A 174 -3.88 9.89 -4.27
N GLY A 175 -4.20 11.16 -4.48
CA GLY A 175 -4.76 12.02 -3.46
C GLY A 175 -5.46 13.22 -4.07
N ASN A 176 -6.18 13.96 -3.25
CA ASN A 176 -6.82 15.21 -3.68
C ASN A 176 -5.81 16.35 -3.92
N ASP A 177 -4.59 16.24 -3.39
CA ASP A 177 -3.44 17.04 -3.77
C ASP A 177 -2.15 16.20 -3.69
N VAL A 178 -1.01 16.77 -4.11
CA VAL A 178 0.28 16.08 -4.11
C VAL A 178 0.72 15.70 -2.69
N THR A 179 0.45 16.53 -1.68
CA THR A 179 0.86 16.28 -0.30
C THR A 179 0.10 15.10 0.31
N GLU A 180 -1.21 15.01 0.08
CA GLU A 180 -2.06 13.87 0.45
C GLU A 180 -1.58 12.58 -0.24
N ALA A 181 -1.33 12.65 -1.55
CA ALA A 181 -0.82 11.50 -2.32
C ALA A 181 0.55 11.04 -1.80
N SER A 182 1.47 11.96 -1.53
CA SER A 182 2.79 11.67 -0.95
C SER A 182 2.66 11.01 0.43
N CYS A 183 1.81 11.52 1.32
CA CYS A 183 1.60 10.91 2.64
C CYS A 183 1.11 9.46 2.54
N HIS A 184 0.15 9.20 1.65
CA HIS A 184 -0.36 7.84 1.43
C HIS A 184 0.73 6.94 0.84
N ALA A 185 1.45 7.38 -0.20
CA ALA A 185 2.55 6.62 -0.81
C ALA A 185 3.64 6.26 0.21
N ILE A 186 4.03 7.20 1.09
CA ILE A 186 5.02 6.97 2.14
C ILE A 186 4.47 6.00 3.19
N CYS A 187 3.22 6.16 3.65
CA CYS A 187 2.61 5.25 4.61
C CYS A 187 2.54 3.82 4.06
N GLU A 188 2.24 3.64 2.78
CA GLU A 188 2.25 2.33 2.14
C GLU A 188 3.64 1.70 2.14
N LEU A 189 4.70 2.46 1.80
CA LEU A 189 6.07 1.92 1.86
C LEU A 189 6.48 1.56 3.30
N VAL A 190 6.08 2.35 4.30
CA VAL A 190 6.30 2.04 5.71
C VAL A 190 5.51 0.80 6.14
N GLU A 191 4.29 0.60 5.64
CA GLU A 191 3.48 -0.61 5.86
C GLU A 191 4.22 -1.86 5.37
N ARG A 192 4.72 -1.81 4.13
CA ARG A 192 5.43 -2.95 3.51
C ARG A 192 6.73 -3.25 4.23
N ASP A 193 7.50 -2.23 4.62
CA ASP A 193 8.68 -2.38 5.47
C ASP A 193 8.32 -3.03 6.81
N ALA A 194 7.36 -2.44 7.54
CA ALA A 194 6.93 -2.91 8.85
C ALA A 194 6.46 -4.37 8.82
N THR A 195 5.65 -4.73 7.83
CA THR A 195 5.18 -6.09 7.63
C THR A 195 6.32 -7.04 7.30
N THR A 196 7.24 -6.67 6.40
CA THR A 196 8.42 -7.49 6.11
C THR A 196 9.28 -7.70 7.36
N LEU A 197 9.55 -6.65 8.15
CA LEU A 197 10.29 -6.78 9.40
C LEU A 197 9.56 -7.68 10.40
N TRP A 198 8.24 -7.57 10.50
CA TRP A 198 7.42 -8.42 11.37
C TRP A 198 7.54 -9.91 11.01
N HIS A 199 7.53 -10.27 9.72
CA HIS A 199 7.73 -11.66 9.26
C HIS A 199 9.13 -12.22 9.57
N HIS A 200 10.11 -11.33 9.66
CA HIS A 200 11.50 -11.68 9.97
C HIS A 200 11.82 -11.72 11.47
N ARG A 201 10.88 -11.30 12.33
CA ARG A 201 10.99 -11.32 13.79
C ARG A 201 10.47 -12.64 14.39
N ALA A 202 10.81 -12.88 15.65
CA ALA A 202 10.14 -13.90 16.45
C ALA A 202 8.64 -13.61 16.61
N VAL A 203 7.85 -14.65 16.92
CA VAL A 203 6.39 -14.54 17.11
C VAL A 203 6.07 -13.42 18.09
N THR A 204 5.26 -12.46 17.62
CA THR A 204 4.75 -11.35 18.42
C THR A 204 3.37 -11.67 18.99
N PRO A 205 3.02 -11.12 20.17
CA PRO A 205 1.69 -11.29 20.72
C PRO A 205 0.65 -10.59 19.84
N ARG A 206 -0.56 -11.14 19.82
CA ARG A 206 -1.73 -10.46 19.27
C ARG A 206 -2.19 -9.34 20.19
N VAL A 207 -2.71 -8.28 19.59
CA VAL A 207 -3.47 -7.24 20.27
C VAL A 207 -4.71 -7.88 20.91
N ASP A 208 -4.95 -7.57 22.17
CA ASP A 208 -6.20 -7.89 22.86
C ASP A 208 -7.34 -7.03 22.30
N PRO A 209 -8.36 -7.61 21.64
CA PRO A 209 -9.48 -6.87 21.08
C PRO A 209 -10.21 -5.98 22.11
N HIS A 210 -10.14 -6.31 23.41
CA HIS A 210 -10.75 -5.50 24.47
C HIS A 210 -10.01 -4.19 24.76
N THR A 211 -8.77 -4.04 24.30
CA THR A 211 -7.99 -2.80 24.44
C THR A 211 -8.24 -1.81 23.33
N VAL A 212 -8.92 -2.22 22.25
CA VAL A 212 -9.27 -1.34 21.12
C VAL A 212 -10.33 -0.35 21.58
N ASP A 213 -9.99 0.94 21.64
CA ASP A 213 -10.84 2.02 22.17
C ASP A 213 -11.56 2.83 21.08
N ASP A 214 -11.31 2.54 19.79
CA ASP A 214 -11.98 3.19 18.68
C ASP A 214 -13.29 2.45 18.28
N PRO A 215 -14.46 3.13 18.29
CA PRO A 215 -15.75 2.50 18.03
C PRO A 215 -15.92 1.99 16.59
N ARG A 216 -15.21 2.57 15.62
CA ARG A 216 -15.29 2.15 14.21
C ARG A 216 -14.54 0.83 14.02
N CYS A 217 -13.38 0.69 14.67
CA CYS A 217 -12.64 -0.57 14.72
C CYS A 217 -13.44 -1.65 15.43
N GLN A 218 -14.03 -1.34 16.59
CA GLN A 218 -14.93 -2.26 17.31
C GLN A 218 -16.07 -2.74 16.42
N GLN A 219 -16.75 -1.84 15.71
CA GLN A 219 -17.82 -2.20 14.79
C GLN A 219 -17.36 -3.11 13.64
N ALA A 220 -16.16 -2.89 13.10
CA ALA A 220 -15.59 -3.75 12.07
C ALA A 220 -15.24 -5.14 12.63
N MET A 221 -14.69 -5.23 13.84
CA MET A 221 -14.42 -6.50 14.54
C MET A 221 -15.72 -7.28 14.82
N ASP A 222 -16.76 -6.59 15.29
CA ASP A 222 -18.08 -7.19 15.54
C ASP A 222 -18.69 -7.82 14.29
N ARG A 223 -18.45 -7.24 13.10
CA ARG A 223 -18.89 -7.80 11.83
C ARG A 223 -18.19 -9.12 11.49
N PHE A 224 -16.89 -9.24 11.76
CA PHE A 224 -16.17 -10.50 11.60
C PHE A 224 -16.69 -11.57 12.58
N ALA A 225 -16.91 -11.20 13.84
CA ALA A 225 -17.46 -12.11 14.85
C ALA A 225 -18.88 -12.57 14.49
N ALA A 226 -19.77 -11.65 14.10
CA ALA A 226 -21.12 -11.96 13.65
C ALA A 226 -21.15 -12.81 12.37
N ALA A 227 -20.13 -12.68 11.52
CA ALA A 227 -19.92 -13.53 10.37
C ALA A 227 -19.37 -14.92 10.72
N GLY A 228 -19.04 -15.23 11.98
CA GLY A 228 -18.46 -16.52 12.37
C GLY A 228 -17.02 -16.69 11.87
N LEU A 229 -16.24 -15.61 11.94
CA LEU A 229 -14.82 -15.59 11.59
C LEU A 229 -13.98 -15.29 12.82
N ASP A 230 -12.88 -16.02 12.97
CA ASP A 230 -11.85 -15.73 13.95
C ASP A 230 -10.93 -14.64 13.39
N LEU A 231 -10.58 -13.66 14.24
CA LEU A 231 -9.72 -12.53 13.89
C LEU A 231 -8.45 -12.55 14.75
N GLY A 232 -7.30 -12.45 14.10
CA GLY A 232 -6.02 -12.10 14.73
C GLY A 232 -5.59 -10.69 14.34
N ILE A 233 -5.09 -9.93 15.30
CA ILE A 233 -4.58 -8.57 15.12
C ILE A 233 -3.17 -8.53 15.68
N TRP A 234 -2.20 -8.08 14.89
CA TRP A 234 -0.82 -7.86 15.34
C TRP A 234 -0.43 -6.42 15.11
N ASP A 235 0.22 -5.83 16.11
CA ASP A 235 0.95 -4.58 15.95
C ASP A 235 2.27 -4.89 15.20
N THR A 236 2.39 -4.37 13.99
CA THR A 236 3.59 -4.54 13.14
C THR A 236 4.48 -3.30 13.15
N THR A 237 4.15 -2.29 13.96
CA THR A 237 4.88 -1.01 14.03
C THR A 237 6.38 -1.23 14.14
N SER A 238 7.12 -0.68 13.17
CA SER A 238 8.58 -0.75 13.12
C SER A 238 9.23 0.36 13.95
N ASP A 239 10.56 0.41 13.93
CA ASP A 239 11.38 1.50 14.48
C ASP A 239 11.09 2.87 13.83
N VAL A 240 10.52 2.91 12.62
CA VAL A 240 9.96 4.15 12.04
C VAL A 240 8.88 4.72 12.96
N GLY A 241 8.15 3.83 13.64
CA GLY A 241 7.20 4.17 14.69
C GLY A 241 6.02 5.02 14.21
N ILE A 242 5.55 4.71 13.01
CA ILE A 242 4.21 5.03 12.53
C ILE A 242 3.36 3.78 12.74
N ALA A 243 2.15 3.94 13.26
CA ALA A 243 1.29 2.81 13.60
C ALA A 243 1.05 1.93 12.37
N SER A 244 1.34 0.64 12.51
CA SER A 244 1.12 -0.36 11.46
C SER A 244 0.52 -1.62 12.08
N PHE A 245 -0.49 -2.20 11.43
CA PHE A 245 -1.16 -3.39 11.91
C PHE A 245 -1.30 -4.43 10.80
N ARG A 246 -1.32 -5.70 11.20
CA ARG A 246 -1.72 -6.84 10.37
C ARG A 246 -2.95 -7.49 10.97
N CYS A 247 -3.95 -7.73 10.14
CA CYS A 247 -5.16 -8.47 10.48
C CYS A 247 -5.22 -9.75 9.65
N ALA A 248 -5.54 -10.87 10.31
CA ALA A 248 -5.82 -12.13 9.63
C ALA A 248 -7.16 -12.70 10.07
N VAL A 249 -7.97 -13.15 9.12
CA VAL A 249 -9.29 -13.71 9.36
C VAL A 249 -9.44 -15.08 8.71
N CYS A 250 -10.04 -16.02 9.44
CA CYS A 250 -10.38 -17.35 8.95
C CYS A 250 -11.70 -17.83 9.57
N GLU A 251 -12.23 -18.94 9.06
CA GLU A 251 -13.45 -19.54 9.58
C GLU A 251 -13.29 -20.03 11.02
N THR A 252 -14.26 -19.71 11.89
CA THR A 252 -14.27 -20.18 13.28
C THR A 252 -14.30 -21.70 13.38
N GLY A 253 -13.61 -22.25 14.39
CA GLY A 253 -13.61 -23.69 14.67
C GLY A 253 -12.84 -24.54 13.66
N GLY A 254 -12.00 -23.92 12.82
CA GLY A 254 -11.11 -24.63 11.88
C GLY A 254 -11.82 -25.15 10.63
N ALA A 255 -13.03 -24.67 10.32
CA ALA A 255 -13.67 -24.98 9.05
C ALA A 255 -12.84 -24.42 7.86
N THR A 256 -12.96 -25.05 6.70
CA THR A 256 -12.27 -24.56 5.50
C THR A 256 -13.12 -23.46 4.85
N GLY A 257 -12.52 -22.30 4.61
CA GLY A 257 -13.14 -21.20 3.88
C GLY A 257 -12.14 -20.32 3.15
N HIS A 258 -12.61 -19.17 2.67
CA HIS A 258 -11.69 -18.11 2.24
C HIS A 258 -11.02 -17.51 3.48
N ILE A 259 -9.74 -17.19 3.39
CA ILE A 259 -9.04 -16.40 4.41
C ILE A 259 -8.98 -14.94 3.96
N GLY A 260 -8.71 -14.04 4.90
CA GLY A 260 -8.39 -12.64 4.61
C GLY A 260 -7.13 -12.24 5.36
N ILE A 261 -6.25 -11.52 4.69
CA ILE A 261 -5.12 -10.83 5.30
C ILE A 261 -5.24 -9.38 4.87
N GLY A 262 -5.02 -8.47 5.80
CA GLY A 262 -4.96 -7.05 5.52
C GLY A 262 -3.90 -6.38 6.38
N ASP A 263 -3.15 -5.49 5.77
CA ASP A 263 -2.16 -4.67 6.45
C ASP A 263 -2.64 -3.20 6.43
N GLY A 264 -2.15 -2.38 7.34
CA GLY A 264 -2.60 -0.99 7.45
C GLY A 264 -1.62 -0.12 8.23
N CYS A 265 -1.05 0.87 7.57
CA CYS A 265 -0.18 1.89 8.17
C CYS A 265 -0.76 3.29 8.07
N HIS A 266 -0.71 4.06 9.18
CA HIS A 266 -1.18 5.44 9.23
C HIS A 266 -0.66 6.16 10.49
N PRO A 267 -0.45 7.51 10.48
CA PRO A 267 -0.10 8.26 11.69
C PRO A 267 -1.09 8.09 12.85
N ASP A 268 -2.39 8.09 12.55
CA ASP A 268 -3.46 7.72 13.50
C ASP A 268 -3.62 6.19 13.57
N ARG A 269 -3.36 5.60 14.75
CA ARG A 269 -3.46 4.15 15.00
C ARG A 269 -4.85 3.57 14.73
N ALA A 270 -5.92 4.33 14.96
CA ALA A 270 -7.27 3.86 14.70
C ALA A 270 -7.51 3.69 13.21
N ILE A 271 -7.02 4.63 12.39
CA ILE A 271 -7.07 4.53 10.93
C ILE A 271 -6.17 3.40 10.43
N ALA A 272 -4.98 3.21 11.01
CA ALA A 272 -4.08 2.10 10.66
C ALA A 272 -4.77 0.74 10.87
N LEU A 273 -5.37 0.51 12.05
CA LEU A 273 -6.11 -0.72 12.34
C LEU A 273 -7.34 -0.88 11.43
N LEU A 274 -8.10 0.19 11.20
CA LEU A 274 -9.28 0.15 10.36
C LEU A 274 -8.95 -0.20 8.91
N ARG A 275 -7.82 0.29 8.38
CA ARG A 275 -7.30 -0.10 7.06
C ARG A 275 -6.99 -1.59 7.01
N ALA A 276 -6.28 -2.13 8.00
CA ALA A 276 -5.96 -3.55 8.08
C ALA A 276 -7.23 -4.43 8.15
N LEU A 277 -8.22 -4.02 8.95
CA LEU A 277 -9.51 -4.72 9.07
C LEU A 277 -10.30 -4.71 7.76
N THR A 278 -10.42 -3.54 7.13
CA THR A 278 -11.16 -3.41 5.86
C THR A 278 -10.44 -4.11 4.70
N GLU A 279 -9.10 -4.14 4.72
CA GLU A 279 -8.30 -4.90 3.75
C GLU A 279 -8.46 -6.41 3.94
N ALA A 280 -8.52 -6.91 5.17
CA ALA A 280 -8.77 -8.33 5.42
C ALA A 280 -10.14 -8.78 4.86
N ALA A 281 -11.18 -7.94 4.96
CA ALA A 281 -12.48 -8.19 4.33
C ALA A 281 -12.41 -8.11 2.81
N GLN A 282 -11.71 -7.11 2.26
CA GLN A 282 -11.49 -6.95 0.82
C GLN A 282 -10.78 -8.17 0.23
N THR A 283 -9.69 -8.64 0.85
CA THR A 283 -8.92 -9.81 0.40
C THR A 283 -9.77 -11.08 0.32
N ARG A 284 -10.68 -11.30 1.29
CA ARG A 284 -11.66 -12.40 1.19
C ARG A 284 -12.52 -12.27 -0.06
N LEU A 285 -13.06 -11.07 -0.30
CA LEU A 285 -13.91 -10.78 -1.45
C LEU A 285 -13.18 -10.87 -2.79
N THR A 286 -11.87 -10.60 -2.82
CA THR A 286 -11.01 -10.86 -3.97
C THR A 286 -11.10 -12.33 -4.40
N TYR A 287 -10.88 -13.26 -3.46
CA TYR A 287 -10.96 -14.69 -3.74
C TYR A 287 -12.39 -15.19 -3.96
N ILE A 288 -13.39 -14.67 -3.24
CA ILE A 288 -14.80 -15.07 -3.43
C ILE A 288 -15.30 -14.66 -4.81
N SER A 289 -14.95 -13.45 -5.27
CA SER A 289 -15.38 -12.96 -6.58
C SER A 289 -14.62 -13.63 -7.73
N GLY A 290 -13.35 -14.00 -7.50
CA GLY A 290 -12.47 -14.56 -8.54
C GLY A 290 -12.26 -13.60 -9.72
N ALA A 291 -12.42 -12.29 -9.49
CA ALA A 291 -12.49 -11.30 -10.58
C ALA A 291 -11.13 -10.76 -11.02
N ARG A 292 -10.07 -10.99 -10.23
CA ARG A 292 -8.71 -10.54 -10.51
C ARG A 292 -8.02 -11.47 -11.50
N ASP A 293 -7.33 -10.88 -12.46
CA ASP A 293 -6.63 -11.56 -13.56
C ASP A 293 -5.21 -12.03 -13.20
N ASP A 294 -4.69 -11.60 -12.05
CA ASP A 294 -3.40 -12.01 -11.49
C ASP A 294 -3.49 -13.15 -10.47
N LEU A 295 -4.70 -13.69 -10.21
CA LEU A 295 -4.87 -14.88 -9.38
C LEU A 295 -4.59 -16.15 -10.19
N ASP A 296 -3.68 -17.00 -9.69
CA ASP A 296 -3.39 -18.29 -10.34
C ASP A 296 -4.55 -19.28 -10.06
N PRO A 297 -5.08 -19.98 -11.08
CA PRO A 297 -6.08 -21.04 -10.88
C PRO A 297 -5.70 -22.07 -9.80
N GLU A 298 -4.42 -22.38 -9.62
CA GLU A 298 -3.94 -23.30 -8.58
C GLU A 298 -4.19 -22.76 -7.17
N GLU A 299 -4.29 -21.44 -6.99
CA GLU A 299 -4.64 -20.87 -5.69
C GLU A 299 -6.05 -21.27 -5.24
N PHE A 300 -6.94 -21.65 -6.15
CA PHE A 300 -8.29 -22.11 -5.85
C PHE A 300 -8.37 -23.60 -5.55
N SER A 301 -7.26 -24.34 -5.64
CA SER A 301 -7.24 -25.78 -5.34
C SER A 301 -7.53 -26.03 -3.86
N ASP A 302 -8.09 -27.20 -3.56
CA ASP A 302 -8.34 -27.63 -2.17
C ASP A 302 -7.04 -27.64 -1.37
N THR A 303 -5.93 -28.02 -1.99
CA THR A 303 -4.60 -28.04 -1.38
C THR A 303 -4.16 -26.63 -0.98
N ALA A 304 -4.19 -25.67 -1.91
CA ALA A 304 -3.78 -24.30 -1.64
C ALA A 304 -4.69 -23.64 -0.59
N ARG A 305 -6.00 -23.88 -0.68
CA ARG A 305 -6.98 -23.39 0.31
C ARG A 305 -6.74 -24.00 1.70
N ASN A 306 -6.54 -25.30 1.81
CA ASN A 306 -6.28 -25.97 3.09
C ASN A 306 -4.95 -25.50 3.70
N TRP A 307 -3.92 -25.32 2.87
CA TRP A 307 -2.63 -24.78 3.31
C TRP A 307 -2.79 -23.36 3.88
N ARG A 308 -3.47 -22.46 3.17
CA ARG A 308 -3.72 -21.08 3.65
C ARG A 308 -4.52 -21.05 4.94
N ASN A 309 -5.58 -21.85 5.05
CA ASN A 309 -6.35 -21.97 6.29
C ASN A 309 -5.50 -22.49 7.46
N GLY A 310 -4.68 -23.52 7.21
CA GLY A 310 -3.75 -24.06 8.19
C GLY A 310 -2.71 -23.04 8.65
N TYR A 311 -2.14 -22.28 7.72
CA TYR A 311 -1.17 -21.21 8.02
C TYR A 311 -1.80 -20.12 8.91
N ILE A 312 -2.96 -19.59 8.54
CA ILE A 312 -3.63 -18.54 9.34
C ILE A 312 -4.08 -19.07 10.70
N ARG A 313 -4.61 -20.29 10.76
CA ARG A 313 -5.00 -20.93 12.03
C ARG A 313 -3.77 -21.10 12.94
N ALA A 314 -2.66 -21.59 12.42
CA ALA A 314 -1.42 -21.73 13.17
C ALA A 314 -0.89 -20.38 13.66
N LEU A 315 -1.00 -19.32 12.85
CA LEU A 315 -0.61 -17.98 13.23
C LEU A 315 -1.47 -17.43 14.39
N ILE A 316 -2.79 -17.59 14.31
CA ILE A 316 -3.74 -17.17 15.35
C ILE A 316 -3.53 -17.99 16.64
N ASP A 317 -3.52 -19.32 16.55
CA ASP A 317 -3.43 -20.21 17.72
C ASP A 317 -2.03 -20.18 18.36
N GLY A 318 -0.99 -19.93 17.57
CA GLY A 318 0.39 -19.86 18.00
C GLY A 318 0.81 -18.56 18.68
N SER A 319 -0.09 -17.57 18.79
CA SER A 319 0.20 -16.26 19.36
C SER A 319 -0.70 -15.94 20.56
N ALA A 320 -0.08 -15.50 21.65
CA ALA A 320 -0.77 -15.09 22.87
C ALA A 320 -1.49 -13.74 22.67
N ILE A 321 -2.64 -13.57 23.31
CA ILE A 321 -3.43 -12.33 23.27
C ILE A 321 -3.03 -11.49 24.48
N THR A 322 -1.97 -10.70 24.35
CA THR A 322 -1.43 -9.87 25.44
C THR A 322 -0.97 -8.48 24.99
N GLY A 323 -1.09 -8.16 23.70
CA GLY A 323 -0.77 -6.84 23.17
C GLY A 323 -1.82 -5.81 23.56
N ASP A 324 -1.39 -4.58 23.80
CA ASP A 324 -2.25 -3.46 24.17
C ASP A 324 -2.34 -2.48 23.00
N PHE A 325 -3.53 -2.33 22.41
CA PHE A 325 -3.77 -1.39 21.31
C PHE A 325 -3.42 0.04 21.70
N THR A 326 -3.66 0.43 22.96
CA THR A 326 -3.44 1.81 23.43
C THR A 326 -1.96 2.16 23.58
N ALA A 327 -1.09 1.14 23.65
CA ALA A 327 0.37 1.29 23.67
C ALA A 327 0.96 1.59 22.29
N CYS A 328 0.23 1.32 21.20
CA CYS A 328 0.65 1.66 19.84
C CYS A 328 0.69 3.20 19.67
N PRO A 329 1.77 3.77 19.08
CA PRO A 329 1.88 5.20 18.90
C PRO A 329 0.72 5.75 18.07
N THR A 330 0.29 6.97 18.36
CA THR A 330 -0.69 7.67 17.53
C THR A 330 -0.28 9.13 17.38
N HIS A 331 -0.41 9.63 16.17
CA HIS A 331 -0.07 10.98 15.78
C HIS A 331 -1.23 11.55 14.97
N VAL A 332 -2.04 12.40 15.61
CA VAL A 332 -3.16 13.09 14.96
C VAL A 332 -2.75 14.53 14.70
N THR A 333 -2.66 14.90 13.44
CA THR A 333 -2.38 16.27 12.98
C THR A 333 -3.58 16.83 12.22
N GLU A 334 -3.64 18.14 12.01
CA GLU A 334 -4.77 18.81 11.35
C GLU A 334 -4.62 18.88 9.82
N SER A 335 -3.40 18.74 9.30
CA SER A 335 -3.09 18.91 7.87
C SER A 335 -2.16 17.83 7.32
N PHE A 336 -2.20 17.63 6.00
CA PHE A 336 -1.24 16.73 5.34
C PHE A 336 0.19 17.26 5.33
N ALA A 337 0.38 18.57 5.42
CA ALA A 337 1.72 19.16 5.55
C ALA A 337 2.38 18.74 6.88
N GLU A 338 1.60 18.70 7.97
CA GLU A 338 2.07 18.20 9.27
C GLU A 338 2.32 16.69 9.25
N ASP A 339 1.44 15.91 8.60
CA ASP A 339 1.66 14.47 8.41
C ASP A 339 2.94 14.21 7.60
N LEU A 340 3.17 14.95 6.51
CA LEU A 340 4.35 14.77 5.67
C LEU A 340 5.62 15.07 6.47
N SER A 341 5.65 16.18 7.19
CA SER A 341 6.78 16.56 8.05
C SER A 341 7.03 15.54 9.16
N LEU A 342 5.98 14.97 9.75
CA LEU A 342 6.08 13.87 10.70
C LEU A 342 6.73 12.65 10.05
N LEU A 343 6.23 12.20 8.89
CA LEU A 343 6.73 11.02 8.19
C LEU A 343 8.22 11.17 7.83
N GLU A 344 8.63 12.32 7.29
CA GLU A 344 10.04 12.64 7.00
C GLU A 344 10.90 12.60 8.27
N THR A 345 10.42 13.19 9.36
CA THR A 345 11.13 13.20 10.65
C THR A 345 11.32 11.78 11.18
N ARG A 346 10.30 10.93 11.07
CA ARG A 346 10.32 9.55 11.56
C ARG A 346 11.23 8.65 10.72
N LEU A 347 11.25 8.83 9.41
CA LEU A 347 12.19 8.14 8.52
C LEU A 347 13.63 8.57 8.76
N SER A 348 13.91 9.88 8.87
CA SER A 348 15.26 10.37 9.15
C SER A 348 15.78 9.89 10.53
N ALA A 349 14.89 9.78 11.53
CA ALA A 349 15.25 9.25 12.86
C ALA A 349 15.78 7.81 12.83
N VAL A 350 15.49 7.02 11.79
CA VAL A 350 16.02 5.66 11.58
C VAL A 350 17.08 5.59 10.48
N GLY A 351 17.67 6.73 10.09
CA GLY A 351 18.73 6.82 9.08
C GLY A 351 18.24 6.69 7.63
N ILE A 352 16.97 6.99 7.38
CA ILE A 352 16.38 7.04 6.04
C ILE A 352 16.14 8.51 5.68
N ASP A 353 17.14 9.11 5.04
CA ASP A 353 17.17 10.57 4.78
C ASP A 353 16.72 10.95 3.36
N GLN A 354 16.50 9.97 2.48
CA GLN A 354 16.02 10.19 1.11
C GLN A 354 14.58 9.71 0.97
N VAL A 355 13.69 10.62 0.58
CA VAL A 355 12.28 10.33 0.28
C VAL A 355 11.97 11.00 -1.05
N ILE A 356 12.01 10.23 -2.14
CA ILE A 356 11.82 10.78 -3.48
C ILE A 356 10.39 10.58 -3.91
N THR A 357 9.72 11.65 -4.34
CA THR A 357 8.41 11.59 -4.97
C THR A 357 8.49 11.98 -6.43
N VAL A 358 7.92 11.16 -7.32
CA VAL A 358 7.75 11.45 -8.74
C VAL A 358 6.28 11.79 -8.96
N ASP A 359 6.01 13.02 -9.39
CA ASP A 359 4.65 13.51 -9.66
C ASP A 359 4.20 13.02 -11.06
N LEU A 360 3.23 12.11 -11.08
CA LEU A 360 2.65 11.52 -12.28
C LEU A 360 1.33 12.20 -12.68
N SER A 361 0.94 13.30 -12.02
CA SER A 361 -0.35 13.95 -12.16
C SER A 361 -0.58 14.55 -13.55
N ARG A 362 -1.85 14.68 -13.93
CA ARG A 362 -2.29 15.32 -15.17
C ARG A 362 -2.96 16.67 -14.86
N PRO A 363 -2.45 17.80 -15.38
CA PRO A 363 -3.00 19.13 -15.08
C PRO A 363 -4.49 19.29 -15.36
N GLU A 364 -5.05 18.49 -16.27
CA GLU A 364 -6.46 18.49 -16.63
C GLU A 364 -7.38 17.79 -15.61
N ILE A 365 -6.82 17.08 -14.61
CA ILE A 365 -7.58 16.32 -13.61
C ILE A 365 -7.23 16.85 -12.22
N ASP A 366 -8.22 17.29 -11.45
CA ASP A 366 -8.04 17.90 -10.11
C ASP A 366 -7.82 16.84 -9.00
N ILE A 367 -6.84 15.97 -9.24
CA ILE A 367 -6.28 14.97 -8.33
C ILE A 367 -4.79 14.84 -8.59
N ALA A 368 -4.04 14.36 -7.61
CA ALA A 368 -2.63 14.04 -7.77
C ALA A 368 -2.40 12.53 -7.82
N VAL A 369 -1.37 12.12 -8.55
CA VAL A 369 -0.82 10.76 -8.50
C VAL A 369 0.69 10.86 -8.32
N VAL A 370 1.22 10.19 -7.30
CA VAL A 370 2.63 10.24 -6.92
C VAL A 370 3.17 8.81 -6.83
N ARG A 371 4.40 8.62 -7.31
CA ARG A 371 5.23 7.47 -6.93
C ARG A 371 6.27 7.91 -5.91
N ALA A 372 6.27 7.30 -4.72
CA ALA A 372 7.35 7.42 -3.76
C ALA A 372 8.41 6.32 -3.97
N VAL A 373 9.68 6.69 -3.82
CA VAL A 373 10.84 5.80 -3.80
C VAL A 373 11.69 6.17 -2.59
N ILE A 374 11.78 5.26 -1.62
CA ILE A 374 12.47 5.48 -0.35
C ILE A 374 13.59 4.45 -0.21
N PRO A 375 14.83 4.77 -0.60
CA PRO A 375 15.96 3.86 -0.43
C PRO A 375 16.17 3.54 1.05
N GLY A 376 16.37 2.27 1.35
CA GLY A 376 16.63 1.77 2.69
C GLY A 376 15.43 1.11 3.38
N LEU A 377 14.19 1.29 2.90
CA LEU A 377 13.04 0.47 3.32
C LEU A 377 13.04 -0.89 2.62
N GLU A 378 12.50 -1.91 3.28
CA GLU A 378 12.35 -3.25 2.70
C GLU A 378 11.25 -3.30 1.63
N ALA A 379 11.42 -4.20 0.66
CA ALA A 379 10.35 -4.61 -0.26
C ALA A 379 9.38 -5.61 0.41
N PRO A 380 8.22 -5.91 -0.20
CA PRO A 380 7.29 -6.90 0.32
C PRO A 380 7.91 -8.29 0.37
N HIS A 381 7.88 -8.92 1.54
CA HIS A 381 8.38 -10.28 1.79
C HIS A 381 7.69 -11.39 0.97
N ASP A 382 6.50 -11.12 0.43
CA ASP A 382 5.66 -12.06 -0.32
C ASP A 382 5.87 -11.97 -1.84
N ASP A 383 6.71 -11.05 -2.31
CA ASP A 383 7.17 -11.04 -3.70
C ASP A 383 8.11 -12.26 -3.94
N PRO A 384 7.87 -13.09 -4.97
CA PRO A 384 8.74 -14.24 -5.30
C PRO A 384 10.21 -13.87 -5.51
N ASP A 385 10.47 -12.63 -5.93
CA ASP A 385 11.81 -12.12 -6.20
C ASP A 385 12.39 -11.33 -5.01
N PHE A 386 11.72 -11.31 -3.85
CA PHE A 386 12.17 -10.63 -2.66
C PHE A 386 13.56 -11.10 -2.18
N ILE A 387 14.42 -10.13 -1.90
CA ILE A 387 15.71 -10.34 -1.22
C ILE A 387 15.72 -9.48 0.03
N ALA A 388 15.86 -10.12 1.19
CA ALA A 388 15.96 -9.43 2.48
C ALA A 388 17.12 -8.42 2.48
N GLY A 389 16.77 -7.15 2.66
CA GLY A 389 17.72 -6.05 2.81
C GLY A 389 18.28 -5.92 4.22
N PRO A 390 19.04 -4.85 4.49
CA PRO A 390 19.72 -4.66 5.76
C PRO A 390 18.79 -4.61 6.98
N ARG A 391 17.57 -4.07 6.86
CA ARG A 391 16.65 -3.93 7.99
C ARG A 391 16.04 -5.28 8.36
N ALA A 392 15.62 -6.07 7.38
CA ALA A 392 15.12 -7.43 7.57
C ALA A 392 16.20 -8.36 8.15
N GLN A 393 17.43 -8.26 7.66
CA GLN A 393 18.56 -9.04 8.18
C GLN A 393 18.86 -8.71 9.66
N ALA A 394 18.74 -7.43 10.05
CA ALA A 394 19.02 -6.99 11.41
C ALA A 394 18.00 -7.48 12.46
N VAL A 395 16.77 -7.80 12.05
CA VAL A 395 15.73 -8.31 12.96
C VAL A 395 15.64 -9.85 12.99
N SER A 396 16.26 -10.53 12.03
CA SER A 396 16.36 -11.99 11.98
C SER A 396 17.55 -12.56 12.77
N SER A 397 18.53 -11.72 13.10
CA SER A 397 19.68 -12.05 13.97
C SER A 397 19.34 -11.89 15.44
#